data_AF-A0A078HWB6-F1
#
_entry.id   AF-A0A078HWB6-F1
#
_cell.length_a   1.000
_cell.length_b   1.000
_cell.length_c   1.000
_cell.angle_alpha   90.00
_cell.angle_beta   90.00
_cell.angle_gamma   90.00
#
_symmetry.space_group_name_H-M   'P 1'
#
loop_
_entity.id
_entity.type
_entity.pdbx_description
1 polymer ?
#
loop_
_entity_poly.entity_id
_entity_poly.type
_entity_poly.pdbx_seq_one_letter_code
_entity_poly.pdbx_strand_id
1 'polypeptide(L)'
;MEFLGDSSETDKKTMKKKRFHRHTPHQIQRLESAFNECQHPDEKQRMQLSRELGLAPRQIKFWFQNRRTQKKAQHERADNCALKEENDRIRCENIAIREALKHTICPTCGDAPSHEDSYFDEQKLRIENAHLREEFMGRPLSHLPPLLNQMPFHSGGPSLDFDLIPGNIDKSVMTNVAVTAMEELIRLTQTNEPLWIKNDGARDVLNLESYENMFPRASSRGGKNHNVRVEASRSSGIVFINAITLVDMLMDSDKSAELFPSVVASSKTLAVVSSGLRGNHGEALHLMLEELQVLSPLVPTREFSVLRYCQQIEHGTWAIVNVSYELPQFISSSRPYRLPSGCLIQDMSNGYCKVTWVEHVEISEQEPIHEMFKDSVREGLAFGAERWIATLQRMCERFTALHEPATSSVIPSPEGKRSVMKLAQRMVNNFCLSVGTSNNTRSTVVSGMNEFGIRVTSYKSHHEPNGMVLCAATSFWLPVSPLIVFNFLKDERTRPHFLFFDSLNIRKKMHLMYQKI
;
A
#
# COMPACT_ATOMS: atom_id res chain seq x y z
N MET A 1 62.38 -46.12 -28.76
CA MET A 1 61.53 -46.54 -27.63
C MET A 1 60.54 -45.40 -27.41
N GLU A 2 59.27 -45.66 -27.77
CA GLU A 2 58.01 -45.06 -27.28
C GLU A 2 57.85 -43.53 -27.12
N PHE A 3 56.71 -42.89 -27.34
CA PHE A 3 55.51 -43.01 -28.21
C PHE A 3 54.65 -41.78 -27.79
N LEU A 4 54.13 -41.00 -28.76
CA LEU A 4 52.95 -40.09 -28.72
C LEU A 4 52.95 -38.86 -27.76
N GLY A 5 52.42 -37.68 -28.11
CA GLY A 5 51.53 -37.35 -29.23
C GLY A 5 51.40 -35.83 -29.51
N ASP A 6 51.39 -35.55 -30.81
CA ASP A 6 50.50 -34.72 -31.63
C ASP A 6 50.03 -33.30 -31.20
N SER A 7 50.58 -32.34 -31.95
CA SER A 7 49.94 -31.23 -32.69
C SER A 7 48.61 -30.61 -32.21
N SER A 8 48.63 -29.29 -32.03
CA SER A 8 47.86 -28.37 -32.90
C SER A 8 48.11 -26.90 -32.55
N GLU A 9 48.89 -26.25 -33.41
CA GLU A 9 48.89 -24.81 -33.57
C GLU A 9 47.74 -24.46 -34.54
N THR A 10 46.82 -23.56 -34.17
CA THR A 10 46.14 -22.63 -35.09
C THR A 10 45.22 -21.65 -34.35
N ASP A 11 45.69 -20.41 -34.31
CA ASP A 11 44.98 -19.17 -34.59
C ASP A 11 43.62 -18.82 -33.92
N LYS A 12 43.73 -17.89 -32.96
CA LYS A 12 42.98 -16.62 -32.85
C LYS A 12 41.49 -16.63 -33.27
N LYS A 13 40.60 -17.09 -32.39
CA LYS A 13 39.18 -16.69 -32.41
C LYS A 13 38.95 -15.42 -31.60
N THR A 14 38.99 -14.28 -32.28
CA THR A 14 38.39 -13.03 -31.81
C THR A 14 36.87 -13.20 -31.70
N MET A 15 36.34 -13.10 -30.49
CA MET A 15 34.91 -13.00 -30.20
C MET A 15 34.31 -11.78 -30.93
N LYS A 16 33.69 -12.00 -32.10
CA LYS A 16 32.91 -10.97 -32.80
C LYS A 16 31.73 -10.57 -31.92
N LYS A 17 31.77 -9.37 -31.33
CA LYS A 17 30.63 -8.67 -30.73
C LYS A 17 29.45 -8.73 -31.73
N LYS A 18 28.34 -9.37 -31.34
CA LYS A 18 27.08 -9.35 -32.11
C LYS A 18 26.67 -7.90 -32.35
N ARG A 19 26.90 -7.38 -33.56
CA ARG A 19 26.40 -6.06 -33.99
C ARG A 19 24.88 -6.10 -33.92
N PHE A 20 24.28 -5.35 -33.00
CA PHE A 20 22.84 -5.09 -33.03
C PHE A 20 22.52 -4.41 -34.36
N HIS A 21 21.80 -5.09 -35.25
CA HIS A 21 21.32 -4.48 -36.49
C HIS A 21 20.29 -3.40 -36.15
N ARG A 22 20.63 -2.15 -36.44
CA ARG A 22 19.72 -1.00 -36.35
C ARG A 22 18.68 -1.13 -37.46
N HIS A 23 17.40 -0.90 -37.14
CA HIS A 23 16.32 -0.91 -38.13
C HIS A 23 16.58 0.12 -39.24
N THR A 24 16.24 -0.23 -40.48
CA THR A 24 16.35 0.69 -41.63
C THR A 24 15.28 1.78 -41.55
N PRO A 25 15.45 2.93 -42.22
CA PRO A 25 14.43 3.99 -42.26
C PRO A 25 13.07 3.49 -42.73
N HIS A 26 13.04 2.62 -43.76
CA HIS A 26 11.83 1.98 -44.25
C HIS A 26 11.16 1.10 -43.17
N GLN A 27 11.95 0.30 -42.45
CA GLN A 27 11.43 -0.52 -41.35
C GLN A 27 10.84 0.35 -40.23
N ILE A 28 11.51 1.45 -39.86
CA ILE A 28 11.02 2.38 -38.83
C ILE A 28 9.70 3.02 -39.29
N GLN A 29 9.65 3.56 -40.51
CA GLN A 29 8.46 4.24 -41.03
C GLN A 29 7.24 3.31 -41.06
N ARG A 30 7.40 2.07 -41.52
CA ARG A 30 6.31 1.09 -41.55
C ARG A 30 5.87 0.67 -40.14
N LEU A 31 6.82 0.47 -39.22
CA LEU A 31 6.53 0.19 -37.81
C LEU A 31 5.79 1.36 -37.13
N GLU A 32 6.16 2.60 -37.44
CA GLU A 32 5.48 3.80 -36.94
C GLU A 32 4.07 3.95 -37.52
N SER A 33 3.85 3.68 -38.81
CA SER A 33 2.51 3.64 -39.41
C SER A 33 1.63 2.60 -38.71
N ALA A 34 2.14 1.36 -38.58
CA ALA A 34 1.43 0.28 -37.91
C ALA A 34 1.14 0.59 -36.43
N PHE A 35 2.02 1.32 -35.75
CA PHE A 35 1.82 1.77 -34.38
C PHE A 35 0.71 2.82 -34.24
N ASN A 36 0.59 3.71 -35.22
CA ASN A 36 -0.48 4.71 -35.26
C ASN A 36 -1.85 4.07 -35.53
N GLU A 37 -1.87 2.96 -36.29
CA GLU A 37 -3.08 2.16 -36.52
C GLU A 37 -3.44 1.29 -35.29
N CYS A 38 -2.46 0.58 -34.72
CA CYS A 38 -2.66 -0.30 -33.57
C CYS A 38 -1.43 -0.33 -32.65
N GLN A 39 -1.57 0.18 -31.42
CA GLN A 39 -0.47 0.23 -30.44
C GLN A 39 -0.14 -1.13 -29.80
N HIS A 40 -1.05 -2.11 -29.91
CA HIS A 40 -0.95 -3.45 -29.31
C HIS A 40 -1.25 -4.55 -30.35
N PRO A 41 -0.33 -4.78 -31.30
CA PRO A 41 -0.56 -5.75 -32.36
C PRO A 41 -0.62 -7.19 -31.82
N ASP A 42 -1.61 -7.95 -32.28
CA ASP A 42 -1.78 -9.36 -31.95
C ASP A 42 -0.71 -10.25 -32.62
N GLU A 43 -0.73 -11.56 -32.39
CA GLU A 43 0.27 -12.47 -32.98
C GLU A 43 0.18 -12.50 -34.52
N LYS A 44 -1.03 -12.44 -35.09
CA LYS A 44 -1.22 -12.47 -36.55
C LYS A 44 -0.64 -11.21 -37.21
N GLN A 45 -0.93 -10.05 -36.63
CA GLN A 45 -0.40 -8.75 -37.07
C GLN A 45 1.12 -8.68 -36.92
N ARG A 46 1.67 -9.21 -35.82
CA ARG A 46 3.13 -9.31 -35.64
C ARG A 46 3.79 -10.23 -36.67
N MET A 47 3.15 -11.35 -37.01
CA MET A 47 3.63 -12.26 -38.05
C MET A 47 3.57 -11.64 -39.45
N GLN A 48 2.53 -10.86 -39.74
CA GLN A 48 2.44 -10.13 -41.00
C GLN A 48 3.53 -9.06 -41.14
N LEU A 49 3.72 -8.23 -40.10
CA LEU A 49 4.80 -7.23 -40.07
C LEU A 49 6.19 -7.87 -40.14
N SER A 50 6.35 -9.05 -39.53
CA SER A 50 7.59 -9.84 -39.64
C SER A 50 7.91 -10.23 -41.08
N ARG A 51 6.91 -10.71 -41.83
CA ARG A 51 7.06 -11.07 -43.26
C ARG A 51 7.33 -9.85 -44.13
N GLU A 52 6.61 -8.76 -43.92
CA GLU A 52 6.75 -7.52 -44.69
C GLU A 52 8.12 -6.84 -44.49
N LEU A 53 8.66 -6.91 -43.26
CA LEU A 53 9.87 -6.16 -42.88
C LEU A 53 11.15 -7.00 -42.83
N GLY A 54 11.03 -8.32 -42.99
CA GLY A 54 12.16 -9.25 -42.82
C GLY A 54 12.74 -9.24 -41.41
N LEU A 55 11.91 -8.95 -40.39
CA LEU A 55 12.31 -8.87 -38.98
C LEU A 55 11.76 -10.06 -38.21
N ALA A 56 12.48 -10.54 -37.20
CA ALA A 56 11.95 -11.59 -36.34
C ALA A 56 10.72 -11.08 -35.55
N PRO A 57 9.66 -11.89 -35.32
CA PRO A 57 8.48 -11.48 -34.56
C PRO A 57 8.81 -10.93 -33.16
N ARG A 58 9.88 -11.43 -32.54
CA ARG A 58 10.41 -10.91 -31.27
C ARG A 58 10.91 -9.47 -31.39
N GLN A 59 11.58 -9.09 -32.49
CA GLN A 59 12.04 -7.73 -32.72
C GLN A 59 10.87 -6.76 -32.89
N ILE A 60 9.81 -7.19 -33.59
CA ILE A 60 8.56 -6.43 -33.70
C ILE A 60 7.95 -6.22 -32.30
N LYS A 61 7.81 -7.29 -31.50
CA LYS A 61 7.30 -7.20 -30.12
C LYS A 61 8.09 -6.20 -29.27
N PHE A 62 9.43 -6.28 -29.28
CA PHE A 62 10.28 -5.36 -28.52
C PHE A 62 10.21 -3.93 -29.03
N TRP A 63 10.12 -3.72 -30.35
CA TRP A 63 9.99 -2.38 -30.91
C TRP A 63 8.70 -1.71 -30.44
N PHE A 64 7.55 -2.41 -30.51
CA PHE A 64 6.27 -1.87 -30.03
C PHE A 64 6.27 -1.60 -28.52
N GLN A 65 6.91 -2.48 -27.74
CA GLN A 65 7.07 -2.28 -26.30
C GLN A 65 7.92 -1.02 -26.00
N ASN A 66 9.07 -0.88 -26.65
CA ASN A 66 9.95 0.28 -26.49
C ASN A 66 9.28 1.56 -26.97
N ARG A 67 8.52 1.50 -28.07
CA ARG A 67 7.81 2.67 -28.62
C ARG A 67 6.73 3.18 -27.66
N ARG A 68 5.98 2.29 -27.00
CA ARG A 68 5.02 2.67 -25.95
C ARG A 68 5.72 3.34 -24.77
N THR A 69 6.81 2.77 -24.28
CA THR A 69 7.60 3.36 -23.19
C THR A 69 8.14 4.74 -23.57
N GLN A 70 8.63 4.90 -24.81
CA GLN A 70 9.13 6.17 -25.33
C GLN A 70 8.02 7.24 -25.42
N LYS A 71 6.85 6.88 -25.96
CA LYS A 71 5.70 7.79 -26.07
C LYS A 71 5.19 8.23 -24.70
N LYS A 72 5.11 7.30 -23.74
CA LYS A 72 4.77 7.60 -22.34
C LYS A 72 5.78 8.56 -21.71
N ALA A 73 7.07 8.29 -21.84
CA ALA A 73 8.11 9.17 -21.30
C ALA A 73 8.13 10.56 -21.96
N GLN A 74 7.82 10.67 -23.25
CA GLN A 74 7.72 11.96 -23.94
C GLN A 74 6.51 12.77 -23.46
N HIS A 75 5.36 12.12 -23.30
CA HIS A 75 4.16 12.76 -22.74
C HIS A 75 4.40 13.22 -21.31
N GLU A 76 4.97 12.37 -20.45
CA GLU A 76 5.32 12.73 -19.07
C GLU A 76 6.30 13.90 -19.00
N ARG A 77 7.27 14.00 -19.92
CA ARG A 77 8.19 15.14 -19.99
C ARG A 77 7.49 16.43 -20.42
N ALA A 78 6.62 16.36 -21.43
CA ALA A 78 5.86 17.51 -21.90
C ALA A 78 4.93 18.04 -20.78
N ASP A 79 4.22 17.13 -20.11
CA ASP A 79 3.34 17.45 -18.98
C ASP A 79 4.14 18.08 -17.83
N ASN A 80 5.31 17.51 -17.48
CA ASN A 80 6.17 18.11 -16.46
C ASN A 80 6.71 19.49 -16.85
N CYS A 81 6.94 19.76 -18.14
CA CYS A 81 7.37 21.07 -18.61
C CYS A 81 6.24 22.09 -18.45
N ALA A 82 5.03 21.74 -18.88
CA ALA A 82 3.84 22.57 -18.71
C ALA A 82 3.53 22.83 -17.22
N LEU A 83 3.68 21.83 -16.35
CA LEU A 83 3.50 21.98 -14.92
C LEU A 83 4.54 22.90 -14.26
N LYS A 84 5.77 22.92 -14.77
CA LYS A 84 6.80 23.85 -14.29
C LYS A 84 6.48 25.28 -14.68
N GLU A 85 6.09 25.51 -15.93
CA GLU A 85 5.66 26.83 -16.40
C GLU A 85 4.45 27.35 -15.62
N GLU A 86 3.47 26.49 -15.35
CA GLU A 86 2.33 26.79 -14.49
C GLU A 86 2.76 27.14 -13.06
N ASN A 87 3.67 26.35 -12.47
CA ASN A 87 4.18 26.60 -11.13
C ASN A 87 4.92 27.93 -11.03
N ASP A 88 5.76 28.24 -12.02
CA ASP A 88 6.50 29.49 -12.09
C ASP A 88 5.54 30.69 -12.27
N ARG A 89 4.45 30.52 -13.03
CA ARG A 89 3.39 31.54 -13.14
C ARG A 89 2.68 31.78 -11.80
N ILE A 90 2.24 30.72 -11.12
CA ILE A 90 1.58 30.80 -9.81
C ILE A 90 2.52 31.42 -8.76
N ARG A 91 3.83 31.15 -8.83
CA ARG A 91 4.84 31.78 -7.97
C ARG A 91 4.94 33.28 -8.24
N CYS A 92 4.99 33.69 -9.51
CA CYS A 92 5.01 35.11 -9.86
C CYS A 92 3.73 35.82 -9.40
N GLU A 93 2.55 35.21 -9.58
CA GLU A 93 1.28 35.74 -9.08
C GLU A 93 1.27 35.86 -7.55
N ASN A 94 1.76 34.85 -6.82
CA ASN A 94 1.88 34.92 -5.37
C ASN A 94 2.79 36.05 -4.89
N ILE A 95 3.91 36.27 -5.58
CA ILE A 95 4.83 37.39 -5.29
C ILE A 95 4.11 38.72 -5.52
N ALA A 96 3.42 38.88 -6.64
CA ALA A 96 2.67 40.08 -6.96
C ALA A 96 1.54 40.37 -5.95
N ILE A 97 0.78 39.34 -5.54
CA ILE A 97 -0.27 39.45 -4.53
C ILE A 97 0.31 39.87 -3.19
N ARG A 98 1.42 39.26 -2.75
CA ARG A 98 2.09 39.63 -1.51
C ARG A 98 2.60 41.06 -1.54
N GLU A 99 3.14 41.51 -2.66
CA GLU A 99 3.61 42.88 -2.81
C GLU A 99 2.45 43.88 -2.80
N ALA A 100 1.34 43.57 -3.46
CA ALA A 100 0.12 44.39 -3.40
C ALA A 100 -0.43 44.50 -1.96
N LEU A 101 -0.40 43.39 -1.21
CA LEU A 101 -0.84 43.37 0.19
C LEU A 101 0.04 44.22 1.11
N LYS A 102 1.35 44.37 0.84
CA LYS A 102 2.22 45.27 1.61
C LYS A 102 1.82 46.74 1.49
N HIS A 103 1.22 47.13 0.37
CA HIS A 103 0.84 48.52 0.08
C HIS A 103 -0.65 48.80 0.31
N THR A 104 -1.42 47.80 0.77
CA THR A 104 -2.85 47.97 1.05
C THR A 104 -3.04 48.57 2.45
N ILE A 105 -3.45 49.84 2.51
CA ILE A 105 -3.76 50.53 3.76
C ILE A 105 -5.22 50.26 4.14
N CYS A 106 -5.46 49.79 5.35
CA CYS A 106 -6.81 49.59 5.87
C CYS A 106 -7.48 50.96 6.15
N PRO A 107 -8.62 51.28 5.52
CA PRO A 107 -9.27 52.59 5.67
C PRO A 107 -9.84 52.85 7.08
N THR A 108 -9.88 51.84 7.95
CA THR A 108 -10.43 51.95 9.33
C THR A 108 -9.34 52.07 10.40
N CYS A 109 -8.10 51.66 10.15
CA CYS A 109 -7.03 51.70 11.16
C CYS A 109 -5.74 52.42 10.75
N GLY A 110 -5.63 52.98 9.54
CA GLY A 110 -4.62 54.01 9.19
C GLY A 110 -3.14 53.60 9.21
N ASP A 111 -2.78 52.47 9.81
CA ASP A 111 -1.39 52.02 9.94
C ASP A 111 -1.06 50.90 8.95
N ALA A 112 0.12 51.00 8.34
CA ALA A 112 0.70 49.94 7.54
C ALA A 112 1.12 48.77 8.45
N PRO A 113 0.95 47.49 8.04
CA PRO A 113 1.38 46.37 8.86
C PRO A 113 2.91 46.37 8.98
N SER A 114 3.43 46.50 10.21
CA SER A 114 4.80 46.15 10.53
C SER A 114 5.00 44.65 10.30
N HIS A 115 5.61 44.28 9.18
CA HIS A 115 5.89 42.89 8.87
C HIS A 115 7.37 42.62 9.11
N GLU A 116 7.68 41.74 10.05
CA GLU A 116 9.01 41.12 10.14
C GLU A 116 9.33 40.44 8.80
N ASP A 117 10.53 40.68 8.28
CA ASP A 117 11.00 40.23 6.99
C ASP A 117 11.19 38.69 6.94
N SER A 118 10.11 37.97 6.67
CA SER A 118 10.10 36.52 6.39
C SER A 118 11.02 36.10 5.23
N TYR A 119 11.51 37.05 4.42
CA TYR A 119 12.42 36.81 3.29
C TYR A 119 13.87 36.53 3.73
N PHE A 120 14.33 37.15 4.82
CA PHE A 120 15.69 36.92 5.34
C PHE A 120 15.83 35.54 5.98
N ASP A 121 14.77 35.03 6.60
CA ASP A 121 14.75 33.69 7.20
C ASP A 121 14.82 32.58 6.14
N GLU A 122 14.18 32.76 4.97
CA GLU A 122 14.24 31.75 3.90
C GLU A 122 15.65 31.65 3.27
N GLN A 123 16.32 32.79 3.07
CA GLN A 123 17.69 32.84 2.57
C GLN A 123 18.67 32.20 3.58
N LYS A 124 18.50 32.49 4.87
CA LYS A 124 19.29 31.93 5.96
C LYS A 124 19.10 30.41 6.09
N LEU A 125 17.86 29.92 5.99
CA LEU A 125 17.54 28.48 5.99
C LEU A 125 18.11 27.73 4.77
N ARG A 126 18.23 28.39 3.62
CA ARG A 126 18.87 27.80 2.42
C ARG A 126 20.38 27.67 2.59
N ILE A 127 21.03 28.65 3.21
CA ILE A 127 22.46 28.62 3.50
C ILE A 127 22.77 27.55 4.57
N GLU A 128 21.97 27.47 5.63
CA GLU A 128 22.13 26.46 6.69
C GLU A 128 21.90 25.03 6.15
N ASN A 129 20.93 24.83 5.26
CA ASN A 129 20.74 23.54 4.58
C ASN A 129 21.90 23.17 3.65
N ALA A 130 22.53 24.14 2.98
CA ALA A 130 23.68 23.87 2.13
C ALA A 130 24.89 23.41 2.96
N HIS A 131 25.13 24.08 4.09
CA HIS A 131 26.18 23.69 5.05
C HIS A 131 25.96 22.29 5.63
N LEU A 132 24.75 21.98 6.10
CA LEU A 132 24.41 20.67 6.66
C LEU A 132 24.59 19.52 5.64
N ARG A 133 24.41 19.80 4.35
CA ARG A 133 24.63 18.82 3.27
C ARG A 133 26.11 18.51 3.06
N GLU A 134 26.99 19.51 3.14
CA GLU A 134 28.43 19.29 3.05
C GLU A 134 28.96 18.50 4.25
N GLU A 135 28.47 18.80 5.46
CA GLU A 135 28.88 18.11 6.68
C GLU A 135 28.47 16.63 6.69
N PHE A 136 27.34 16.28 6.07
CA PHE A 136 26.86 14.91 5.95
C PHE A 136 27.53 14.10 4.83
N MET A 137 27.90 14.73 3.72
CA MET A 137 28.61 14.04 2.62
C MET A 137 30.12 13.86 2.88
N GLY A 138 30.69 14.60 3.84
CA GLY A 138 32.10 14.52 4.21
C GLY A 138 32.51 13.39 5.15
N ARG A 139 31.56 12.59 5.68
CA ARG A 139 31.86 11.49 6.62
C ARG A 139 31.86 10.12 5.91
N PRO A 140 32.95 9.34 5.94
CA PRO A 140 32.99 7.99 5.36
C PRO A 140 32.04 7.03 6.10
N LEU A 141 31.18 6.34 5.33
CA LEU A 141 30.23 5.29 5.75
C LEU A 141 30.90 3.96 6.18
N SER A 142 32.00 4.01 6.94
CA SER A 142 32.79 2.81 7.26
C SER A 142 32.34 2.01 8.49
N HIS A 143 31.22 2.35 9.14
CA HIS A 143 30.74 1.62 10.32
C HIS A 143 29.23 1.32 10.27
N LEU A 144 28.87 0.28 9.51
CA LEU A 144 27.64 -0.48 9.69
C LEU A 144 28.02 -1.94 9.98
N PRO A 145 27.41 -2.62 10.97
CA PRO A 145 27.68 -4.03 11.22
C PRO A 145 27.19 -4.87 10.04
N PRO A 146 27.92 -5.94 9.63
CA PRO A 146 27.47 -6.81 8.58
C PRO A 146 26.50 -7.86 9.16
N LEU A 147 25.20 -7.74 8.91
CA LEU A 147 24.29 -8.88 9.07
C LEU A 147 23.27 -8.98 7.92
N LEU A 148 23.42 -10.12 7.23
CA LEU A 148 22.49 -10.85 6.37
C LEU A 148 22.10 -10.25 5.01
N ASN A 149 23.10 -10.30 4.13
CA ASN A 149 22.91 -10.88 2.80
C ASN A 149 22.23 -12.26 2.90
N GLN A 150 20.95 -12.35 2.54
CA GLN A 150 20.39 -13.45 1.77
C GLN A 150 18.98 -13.05 1.29
N MET A 151 18.91 -12.60 0.04
CA MET A 151 17.96 -13.03 -1.00
C MET A 151 17.78 -11.92 -2.05
N PRO A 152 18.00 -12.19 -3.35
CA PRO A 152 17.74 -11.22 -4.40
C PRO A 152 16.24 -11.25 -4.77
N PHE A 153 15.46 -10.26 -4.32
CA PHE A 153 14.15 -10.01 -4.92
C PHE A 153 14.25 -8.86 -5.92
N HIS A 154 14.43 -9.24 -7.18
CA HIS A 154 14.35 -8.31 -8.29
C HIS A 154 12.92 -7.79 -8.46
N SER A 155 12.81 -6.46 -8.55
CA SER A 155 11.60 -5.76 -8.95
C SER A 155 11.29 -6.08 -10.42
N GLY A 156 10.09 -6.59 -10.68
CA GLY A 156 9.58 -6.89 -12.01
C GLY A 156 9.08 -8.32 -12.11
N GLY A 157 7.77 -8.49 -12.35
CA GLY A 157 7.15 -9.80 -12.54
C GLY A 157 7.93 -10.68 -13.52
N PRO A 158 8.00 -11.97 -13.22
CA PRO A 158 6.96 -12.88 -13.70
C PRO A 158 6.15 -13.46 -12.53
N SER A 159 4.97 -13.99 -12.84
CA SER A 159 4.30 -14.92 -11.92
C SER A 159 5.31 -15.95 -11.45
N LEU A 160 5.30 -16.28 -10.17
CA LEU A 160 5.98 -17.50 -9.73
C LEU A 160 5.34 -18.64 -10.52
N ASP A 161 6.09 -19.21 -11.47
CA ASP A 161 5.71 -20.48 -12.09
C ASP A 161 5.59 -21.49 -10.95
N PHE A 162 4.39 -22.06 -10.83
CA PHE A 162 4.04 -23.05 -9.82
C PHE A 162 5.01 -24.25 -9.82
N ASP A 163 5.70 -24.46 -10.95
CA ASP A 163 6.67 -25.54 -11.18
C ASP A 163 8.00 -25.37 -10.42
N LEU A 164 8.26 -24.22 -9.78
CA LEU A 164 9.50 -23.96 -9.04
C LEU A 164 9.37 -24.06 -7.52
N ILE A 165 8.18 -24.38 -7.00
CA ILE A 165 8.00 -24.69 -5.57
C ILE A 165 8.35 -26.18 -5.36
N PRO A 166 9.40 -26.53 -4.59
CA PRO A 166 9.71 -27.92 -4.30
C PRO A 166 8.63 -28.50 -3.37
N GLY A 167 7.84 -29.43 -3.91
CA GLY A 167 6.77 -30.11 -3.17
C GLY A 167 5.43 -29.85 -3.84
N ASN A 168 4.77 -30.93 -4.25
CA ASN A 168 3.46 -30.96 -4.87
C ASN A 168 2.41 -30.35 -3.89
N ILE A 169 2.26 -29.03 -3.87
CA ILE A 169 1.21 -28.37 -3.07
C ILE A 169 -0.11 -28.71 -3.74
N ASP A 170 -0.91 -29.51 -3.06
CA ASP A 170 -2.17 -30.00 -3.61
C ASP A 170 -3.22 -28.88 -3.64
N LYS A 171 -3.52 -28.39 -4.84
CA LYS A 171 -4.58 -27.41 -5.08
C LYS A 171 -5.93 -27.87 -4.53
N SER A 172 -6.18 -29.17 -4.50
CA SER A 172 -7.42 -29.72 -3.93
C SER A 172 -7.48 -29.50 -2.42
N VAL A 173 -6.36 -29.65 -1.71
CA VAL A 173 -6.28 -29.38 -0.27
C VAL A 173 -6.50 -27.89 0.02
N MET A 174 -5.86 -27.00 -0.73
CA MET A 174 -6.08 -25.54 -0.59
C MET A 174 -7.55 -25.18 -0.82
N THR A 175 -8.17 -25.78 -1.84
CA THR A 175 -9.58 -25.56 -2.17
C THR A 175 -10.48 -26.06 -1.04
N ASN A 176 -10.24 -27.25 -0.51
CA ASN A 176 -11.02 -27.80 0.60
C ASN A 176 -10.92 -26.91 1.85
N VAL A 177 -9.71 -26.45 2.22
CA VAL A 177 -9.50 -25.53 3.34
C VAL A 177 -10.28 -24.22 3.13
N ALA A 178 -10.22 -23.66 1.92
CA ALA A 178 -10.91 -22.42 1.58
C ALA A 178 -12.44 -22.55 1.61
N VAL A 179 -12.99 -23.65 1.10
CA VAL A 179 -14.43 -23.92 1.09
C VAL A 179 -14.96 -24.12 2.51
N THR A 180 -14.27 -24.92 3.33
CA THR A 180 -14.65 -25.09 4.75
C THR A 180 -14.60 -23.76 5.50
N ALA A 181 -13.56 -22.95 5.27
CA ALA A 181 -13.47 -21.63 5.87
C ALA A 181 -14.60 -20.69 5.41
N MET A 182 -15.06 -20.80 4.16
CA MET A 182 -16.17 -20.01 3.64
C MET A 182 -17.48 -20.34 4.35
N GLU A 183 -17.79 -21.63 4.53
CA GLU A 183 -18.98 -22.06 5.27
C GLU A 183 -18.99 -21.54 6.71
N GLU A 184 -17.81 -21.56 7.37
CA GLU A 184 -17.63 -21.01 8.70
C GLU A 184 -17.84 -19.48 8.72
N LEU A 185 -17.24 -18.73 7.78
CA LEU A 185 -17.40 -17.28 7.69
C LEU A 185 -18.87 -16.87 7.47
N ILE A 186 -19.60 -17.57 6.61
CA ILE A 186 -21.02 -17.31 6.37
C ILE A 186 -21.80 -17.43 7.69
N ARG A 187 -21.55 -18.49 8.47
CA ARG A 187 -22.19 -18.65 9.79
C ARG A 187 -21.76 -17.56 10.78
N LEU A 188 -20.48 -17.19 10.82
CA LEU A 188 -19.98 -16.12 11.69
C LEU A 188 -20.62 -14.76 11.37
N THR A 189 -20.88 -14.48 10.10
CA THR A 189 -21.48 -13.21 9.67
C THR A 189 -23.00 -13.16 9.89
N GLN A 190 -23.70 -14.30 9.86
CA GLN A 190 -25.17 -14.37 9.90
C GLN A 190 -25.77 -14.79 11.25
N THR A 191 -25.01 -15.49 12.10
CA THR A 191 -25.48 -15.94 13.42
C THR A 191 -25.26 -14.84 14.45
N ASN A 192 -26.22 -14.56 15.34
CA ASN A 192 -26.03 -13.63 16.46
C ASN A 192 -25.73 -14.41 17.74
N GLU A 193 -26.53 -14.27 18.79
CA GLU A 193 -26.45 -15.11 19.98
C GLU A 193 -26.79 -16.58 19.63
N PRO A 194 -26.13 -17.58 20.25
CA PRO A 194 -25.15 -17.45 21.33
C PRO A 194 -23.70 -17.21 20.83
N LEU A 195 -23.47 -17.20 19.52
CA LEU A 195 -22.13 -17.09 18.93
C LEU A 195 -21.47 -15.74 19.21
N TRP A 196 -22.24 -14.66 19.08
CA TRP A 196 -21.79 -13.29 19.39
C TRP A 196 -22.57 -12.76 20.58
N ILE A 197 -21.86 -12.28 21.59
CA ILE A 197 -22.42 -11.64 22.78
C ILE A 197 -22.06 -10.17 22.75
N LYS A 198 -22.99 -9.32 23.15
CA LYS A 198 -22.72 -7.89 23.33
C LYS A 198 -22.23 -7.62 24.74
N ASN A 199 -21.04 -7.06 24.86
CA ASN A 199 -20.58 -6.51 26.14
C ASN A 199 -21.22 -5.13 26.40
N ASP A 200 -21.06 -4.57 27.61
CA ASP A 200 -21.62 -3.29 28.13
C ASP A 200 -21.46 -2.02 27.24
N GLY A 201 -20.86 -2.15 26.05
CA GLY A 201 -20.62 -1.07 25.08
C GLY A 201 -21.02 -1.39 23.63
N ALA A 202 -22.00 -2.26 23.39
CA ALA A 202 -22.61 -2.53 22.07
C ALA A 202 -21.75 -3.23 21.00
N ARG A 203 -20.52 -3.66 21.31
CA ARG A 203 -19.64 -4.44 20.41
C ARG A 203 -19.89 -5.93 20.52
N ASP A 204 -19.85 -6.61 19.37
CA ASP A 204 -19.94 -8.06 19.28
C ASP A 204 -18.60 -8.71 19.66
N VAL A 205 -18.63 -9.53 20.71
CA VAL A 205 -17.51 -10.38 21.16
C VAL A 205 -17.87 -11.83 20.89
N LEU A 206 -16.93 -12.59 20.33
CA LEU A 206 -17.16 -14.01 20.02
C LEU A 206 -17.19 -14.83 21.32
N ASN A 207 -18.25 -15.60 21.53
CA ASN A 207 -18.30 -16.62 22.56
C ASN A 207 -17.51 -17.84 22.08
N LEU A 208 -16.31 -18.04 22.64
CA LEU A 208 -15.40 -19.12 22.25
C LEU A 208 -16.00 -20.51 22.49
N GLU A 209 -16.74 -20.72 23.59
CA GLU A 209 -17.38 -22.01 23.87
C GLU A 209 -18.46 -22.35 22.83
N SER A 210 -19.31 -21.36 22.50
CA SER A 210 -20.34 -21.53 21.46
C SER A 210 -19.71 -21.73 20.07
N TYR A 211 -18.60 -21.05 19.80
CA TYR A 211 -17.84 -21.22 18.56
C TYR A 211 -17.22 -22.62 18.47
N GLU A 212 -16.53 -23.09 19.50
CA GLU A 212 -15.89 -24.42 19.53
C GLU A 212 -16.92 -25.56 19.42
N ASN A 213 -18.09 -25.40 20.02
CA ASN A 213 -19.21 -26.34 19.88
C ASN A 213 -19.77 -26.39 18.46
N MET A 214 -19.79 -25.25 17.76
CA MET A 214 -20.31 -25.16 16.39
C MET A 214 -19.30 -25.61 15.34
N PHE A 215 -18.00 -25.38 15.58
CA PHE A 215 -16.90 -25.68 14.67
C PHE A 215 -15.83 -26.52 15.38
N PRO A 216 -16.13 -27.78 15.75
CA PRO A 216 -15.18 -28.64 16.43
C PRO A 216 -13.99 -28.94 15.52
N ARG A 217 -12.79 -28.54 15.94
CA ARG A 217 -11.55 -28.78 15.19
C ARG A 217 -10.90 -30.08 15.64
N ALA A 218 -10.48 -30.91 14.67
CA ALA A 218 -9.63 -32.05 14.95
C ALA A 218 -8.29 -31.55 15.52
N SER A 219 -8.03 -31.79 16.80
CA SER A 219 -6.84 -31.36 17.54
C SER A 219 -5.54 -31.72 16.81
N SER A 220 -5.03 -30.81 15.98
CA SER A 220 -3.77 -31.01 15.22
C SER A 220 -2.68 -30.00 15.60
N ARG A 221 -3.01 -28.96 16.37
CA ARG A 221 -2.03 -28.19 17.16
C ARG A 221 -2.19 -28.63 18.62
N GLY A 222 -1.30 -29.54 19.03
CA GLY A 222 -1.37 -30.23 20.32
C GLY A 222 -1.42 -29.28 21.52
N GLY A 223 -2.21 -29.70 22.52
CA GLY A 223 -2.24 -29.14 23.87
C GLY A 223 -2.90 -27.76 23.96
N LYS A 224 -3.55 -27.49 25.10
CA LYS A 224 -3.86 -26.12 25.52
C LYS A 224 -2.53 -25.36 25.65
N ASN A 225 -2.05 -24.77 24.56
CA ASN A 225 -0.92 -23.86 24.61
C ASN A 225 -1.40 -22.63 25.38
N HIS A 226 -1.05 -22.53 26.65
CA HIS A 226 -1.45 -21.44 27.55
C HIS A 226 -0.96 -20.04 27.11
N ASN A 227 -0.22 -19.95 26.00
CA ASN A 227 0.38 -18.73 25.46
C ASN A 227 -0.24 -18.30 24.11
N VAL A 228 -1.46 -18.73 23.79
CA VAL A 228 -2.18 -18.31 22.58
C VAL A 228 -3.41 -17.50 22.98
N ARG A 229 -3.50 -16.27 22.47
CA ARG A 229 -4.67 -15.42 22.61
C ARG A 229 -5.50 -15.46 21.33
N VAL A 230 -6.81 -15.61 21.47
CA VAL A 230 -7.77 -15.46 20.37
C VAL A 230 -8.31 -14.03 20.39
N GLU A 231 -8.22 -13.35 19.25
CA GLU A 231 -8.84 -12.05 18.99
C GLU A 231 -9.94 -12.24 17.94
N ALA A 232 -11.18 -11.92 18.30
CA ALA A 232 -12.34 -12.08 17.43
C ALA A 232 -13.28 -10.88 17.52
N SER A 233 -13.68 -10.33 16.38
CA SER A 233 -14.60 -9.19 16.33
C SER A 233 -15.44 -9.21 15.06
N ARG A 234 -16.65 -8.65 15.15
CA ARG A 234 -17.55 -8.46 14.01
C ARG A 234 -18.07 -7.04 13.99
N SER A 235 -18.18 -6.47 12.80
CA SER A 235 -18.77 -5.15 12.59
C SER A 235 -19.50 -5.10 11.26
N SER A 236 -20.45 -4.17 11.13
CA SER A 236 -21.20 -3.95 9.90
C SER A 236 -21.29 -2.47 9.58
N GLY A 237 -21.20 -2.13 8.30
CA GLY A 237 -21.38 -0.76 7.83
C GLY A 237 -21.97 -0.71 6.43
N ILE A 238 -22.55 0.42 6.09
CA ILE A 238 -23.07 0.71 4.74
C ILE A 238 -22.06 1.62 4.05
N VAL A 239 -21.76 1.32 2.79
CA VAL A 239 -20.78 2.04 1.98
C VAL A 239 -21.34 2.32 0.58
N PHE A 240 -21.00 3.48 0.01
CA PHE A 240 -21.43 3.85 -1.33
C PHE A 240 -20.48 3.28 -2.38
N ILE A 241 -20.68 2.02 -2.73
CA ILE A 241 -19.96 1.34 -3.80
C ILE A 241 -20.74 0.09 -4.25
N ASN A 242 -20.71 -0.21 -5.54
CA ASN A 242 -21.31 -1.44 -6.07
C ASN A 242 -20.57 -2.68 -5.54
N ALA A 243 -21.32 -3.73 -5.19
CA ALA A 243 -20.78 -4.97 -4.65
C ALA A 243 -19.69 -5.61 -5.54
N ILE A 244 -19.89 -5.67 -6.87
CA ILE A 244 -18.90 -6.28 -7.77
C ILE A 244 -17.60 -5.47 -7.81
N THR A 245 -17.72 -4.14 -7.83
CA THR A 245 -16.55 -3.25 -7.82
C THR A 245 -15.78 -3.39 -6.52
N LEU A 246 -16.46 -3.54 -5.39
CA LEU A 246 -15.81 -3.79 -4.12
C LEU A 246 -15.10 -5.16 -4.11
N VAL A 247 -15.75 -6.21 -4.61
CA VAL A 247 -15.14 -7.54 -4.74
C VAL A 247 -13.89 -7.50 -5.62
N ASP A 248 -13.96 -6.86 -6.79
CA ASP A 248 -12.83 -6.70 -7.71
C ASP A 248 -11.63 -6.01 -7.03
N MET A 249 -11.89 -5.01 -6.19
CA MET A 249 -10.84 -4.31 -5.47
C MET A 249 -10.26 -5.11 -4.31
N LEU A 250 -11.07 -5.89 -3.59
CA LEU A 250 -10.62 -6.72 -2.46
C LEU A 250 -9.80 -7.95 -2.92
N MET A 251 -10.13 -8.49 -4.09
CA MET A 251 -9.41 -9.63 -4.68
C MET A 251 -8.08 -9.25 -5.32
N ASP A 252 -7.90 -7.97 -5.66
CA ASP A 252 -6.65 -7.40 -6.19
C ASP A 252 -5.77 -6.90 -5.03
N SER A 253 -4.53 -7.39 -4.93
CA SER A 253 -3.64 -7.06 -3.82
C SER A 253 -3.28 -5.57 -3.76
N ASP A 254 -3.07 -4.93 -4.91
CA ASP A 254 -2.67 -3.53 -4.98
C ASP A 254 -3.86 -2.63 -4.62
N LYS A 255 -5.04 -2.91 -5.20
CA LYS A 255 -6.26 -2.13 -4.90
C LYS A 255 -6.73 -2.33 -3.46
N SER A 256 -6.61 -3.53 -2.90
CA SER A 256 -6.95 -3.79 -1.50
C SER A 256 -6.04 -2.99 -0.56
N ALA A 257 -4.73 -2.95 -0.82
CA ALA A 257 -3.82 -2.11 -0.06
C ALA A 257 -4.13 -0.60 -0.20
N GLU A 258 -4.59 -0.15 -1.39
CA GLU A 258 -5.03 1.23 -1.60
C GLU A 258 -6.35 1.57 -0.89
N LEU A 259 -7.26 0.59 -0.75
CA LEU A 259 -8.49 0.73 0.03
C LEU A 259 -8.22 0.82 1.53
N PHE A 260 -7.16 0.19 2.02
CA PHE A 260 -6.89 0.09 3.45
C PHE A 260 -5.47 0.54 3.83
N PRO A 261 -5.02 1.74 3.45
CA PRO A 261 -3.62 2.12 3.56
C PRO A 261 -3.12 2.19 5.01
N SER A 262 -4.02 2.41 5.97
CA SER A 262 -3.70 2.42 7.40
C SER A 262 -3.78 1.05 8.08
N VAL A 263 -4.42 0.07 7.44
CA VAL A 263 -4.64 -1.28 8.02
C VAL A 263 -3.73 -2.30 7.36
N VAL A 264 -3.60 -2.25 6.03
CA VAL A 264 -2.74 -3.11 5.20
C VAL A 264 -1.46 -2.35 4.87
N ALA A 265 -0.34 -2.79 5.44
CA ALA A 265 0.98 -2.24 5.12
C ALA A 265 1.52 -2.77 3.78
N SER A 266 1.25 -4.04 3.51
CA SER A 266 1.70 -4.76 2.32
C SER A 266 0.72 -5.89 2.00
N SER A 267 0.44 -6.10 0.72
CA SER A 267 -0.32 -7.24 0.22
C SER A 267 0.32 -7.73 -1.07
N LYS A 268 0.50 -9.05 -1.19
CA LYS A 268 1.13 -9.65 -2.36
C LYS A 268 0.49 -10.98 -2.70
N THR A 269 -0.02 -11.12 -3.92
CA THR A 269 -0.43 -12.41 -4.47
C THR A 269 0.79 -13.28 -4.75
N LEU A 270 0.90 -14.41 -4.05
CA LEU A 270 1.94 -15.41 -4.29
C LEU A 270 1.54 -16.33 -5.45
N ALA A 271 0.29 -16.77 -5.49
CA ALA A 271 -0.23 -17.65 -6.53
C ALA A 271 -1.74 -17.46 -6.74
N VAL A 272 -2.20 -17.63 -7.98
CA VAL A 272 -3.61 -17.75 -8.33
C VAL A 272 -3.93 -19.24 -8.42
N VAL A 273 -4.62 -19.79 -7.42
CA VAL A 273 -4.98 -21.21 -7.34
C VAL A 273 -6.14 -21.51 -8.26
N SER A 274 -7.16 -20.64 -8.25
CA SER A 274 -8.31 -20.62 -9.16
C SER A 274 -8.59 -19.18 -9.57
N SER A 275 -8.84 -18.94 -10.86
CA SER A 275 -9.19 -17.62 -11.40
C SER A 275 -10.68 -17.27 -11.29
N GLY A 276 -11.50 -18.20 -10.80
CA GLY A 276 -12.97 -18.08 -10.80
C GLY A 276 -13.60 -18.24 -12.18
N LEU A 277 -14.93 -18.07 -12.23
CA LEU A 277 -15.74 -18.15 -13.45
C LEU A 277 -15.48 -16.96 -14.39
N ARG A 278 -15.59 -17.16 -15.71
CA ARG A 278 -15.27 -16.10 -16.68
C ARG A 278 -16.13 -14.85 -16.48
N GLY A 279 -15.47 -13.73 -16.16
CA GLY A 279 -16.09 -12.41 -16.03
C GLY A 279 -16.61 -12.07 -14.63
N ASN A 280 -16.38 -12.93 -13.63
CA ASN A 280 -16.82 -12.73 -12.27
C ASN A 280 -15.87 -13.43 -11.27
N HIS A 281 -15.58 -12.86 -10.10
CA HIS A 281 -14.72 -13.49 -9.08
C HIS A 281 -15.37 -14.68 -8.34
N GLY A 282 -16.52 -15.17 -8.82
CA GLY A 282 -17.16 -16.38 -8.28
C GLY A 282 -16.19 -17.56 -8.36
N GLU A 283 -15.78 -18.06 -7.19
CA GLU A 283 -14.84 -19.16 -6.97
C GLU A 283 -13.36 -18.83 -7.24
N ALA A 284 -13.00 -17.55 -7.25
CA ALA A 284 -11.59 -17.15 -7.32
C ALA A 284 -10.87 -17.46 -5.99
N LEU A 285 -9.71 -18.12 -6.08
CA LEU A 285 -8.89 -18.53 -4.94
C LEU A 285 -7.44 -18.11 -5.14
N HIS A 286 -6.94 -17.23 -4.28
CA HIS A 286 -5.57 -16.73 -4.31
C HIS A 286 -4.82 -17.12 -3.03
N LEU A 287 -3.54 -17.45 -3.16
CA LEU A 287 -2.60 -17.52 -2.04
C LEU A 287 -1.87 -16.19 -1.93
N MET A 288 -1.93 -15.56 -0.75
CA MET A 288 -1.47 -14.19 -0.54
C MET A 288 -0.61 -14.07 0.71
N LEU A 289 0.35 -13.13 0.69
CA LEU A 289 0.98 -12.59 1.88
C LEU A 289 0.34 -11.24 2.21
N GLU A 290 -0.06 -11.06 3.46
CA GLU A 290 -0.62 -9.80 3.95
C GLU A 290 0.06 -9.38 5.24
N GLU A 291 0.46 -8.12 5.31
CA GLU A 291 1.02 -7.49 6.49
C GLU A 291 0.03 -6.44 7.00
N LEU A 292 -0.50 -6.65 8.21
CA LEU A 292 -1.36 -5.69 8.88
C LEU A 292 -0.57 -4.78 9.80
N GLN A 293 -0.97 -3.51 9.88
CA GLN A 293 -0.30 -2.51 10.69
C GLN A 293 -1.25 -1.67 11.53
N VAL A 294 -0.69 -1.12 12.60
CA VAL A 294 -1.23 0.02 13.34
C VAL A 294 -0.25 1.17 13.13
N LEU A 295 -0.77 2.39 12.97
CA LEU A 295 0.05 3.58 12.71
C LEU A 295 0.71 4.08 13.99
N SER A 296 1.64 3.28 14.53
CA SER A 296 2.44 3.59 15.71
C SER A 296 3.73 2.76 15.66
N PRO A 297 4.91 3.35 15.92
CA PRO A 297 6.16 2.60 16.03
C PRO A 297 6.17 1.60 17.21
N LEU A 298 5.23 1.73 18.15
CA LEU A 298 5.15 0.90 19.37
C LEU A 298 4.28 -0.36 19.19
N VAL A 299 3.70 -0.56 18.01
CA VAL A 299 2.87 -1.72 17.71
C VAL A 299 3.50 -2.47 16.53
N PRO A 300 3.95 -3.73 16.72
CA PRO A 300 4.51 -4.52 15.63
C PRO A 300 3.45 -4.86 14.58
N THR A 301 3.89 -5.03 13.33
CA THR A 301 3.03 -5.52 12.25
C THR A 301 2.72 -7.00 12.41
N ARG A 302 1.63 -7.46 11.79
CA ARG A 302 1.21 -8.87 11.79
C ARG A 302 1.22 -9.40 10.37
N GLU A 303 2.09 -10.37 10.10
CA GLU A 303 2.19 -11.01 8.79
C GLU A 303 1.43 -12.32 8.73
N PHE A 304 0.64 -12.49 7.67
CA PHE A 304 -0.14 -13.70 7.40
C PHE A 304 0.15 -14.24 6.01
N SER A 305 0.27 -15.57 5.92
CA SER A 305 0.12 -16.32 4.66
C SER A 305 -1.30 -16.86 4.62
N VAL A 306 -2.11 -16.40 3.67
CA VAL A 306 -3.56 -16.65 3.64
C VAL A 306 -4.04 -17.17 2.30
N LEU A 307 -5.05 -18.02 2.33
CA LEU A 307 -5.93 -18.29 1.20
C LEU A 307 -7.05 -17.26 1.20
N ARG A 308 -7.15 -16.47 0.14
CA ARG A 308 -8.26 -15.56 -0.13
C ARG A 308 -9.21 -16.21 -1.13
N TYR A 309 -10.41 -16.56 -0.69
CA TYR A 309 -11.43 -17.21 -1.51
C TYR A 309 -12.67 -16.34 -1.61
N CYS A 310 -13.16 -16.16 -2.84
CA CYS A 310 -14.35 -15.37 -3.13
C CYS A 310 -15.46 -16.26 -3.69
N GLN A 311 -16.67 -16.09 -3.18
CA GLN A 311 -17.84 -16.82 -3.65
C GLN A 311 -19.05 -15.88 -3.73
N GLN A 312 -19.85 -16.03 -4.78
CA GLN A 312 -21.18 -15.46 -4.82
C GLN A 312 -22.13 -16.43 -4.12
N ILE A 313 -22.75 -16.00 -3.02
CA ILE A 313 -23.67 -16.84 -2.25
C ILE A 313 -25.03 -16.89 -2.94
N GLU A 314 -25.50 -15.73 -3.38
CA GLU A 314 -26.75 -15.53 -4.11
C GLU A 314 -26.65 -14.25 -4.94
N HIS A 315 -27.68 -13.94 -5.73
CA HIS A 315 -27.68 -12.74 -6.56
C HIS A 315 -27.52 -11.46 -5.70
N GLY A 316 -26.47 -10.68 -5.95
CA GLY A 316 -26.16 -9.46 -5.19
C GLY A 316 -25.46 -9.69 -3.84
N THR A 317 -25.24 -10.94 -3.39
CA THR A 317 -24.55 -11.24 -2.13
C THR A 317 -23.25 -12.00 -2.38
N TRP A 318 -22.16 -11.43 -1.90
CA TRP A 318 -20.79 -11.90 -2.08
C TRP A 318 -20.15 -12.17 -0.73
N ALA A 319 -19.31 -13.21 -0.66
CA ALA A 319 -18.47 -13.47 0.51
C ALA A 319 -17.02 -13.62 0.08
N ILE A 320 -16.11 -13.03 0.85
CA ILE A 320 -14.66 -13.18 0.68
C ILE A 320 -14.10 -13.63 2.02
N VAL A 321 -13.48 -14.81 2.05
CA VAL A 321 -12.82 -15.38 3.22
C VAL A 321 -11.31 -15.40 3.06
N ASN A 322 -10.61 -15.10 4.14
CA ASN A 322 -9.18 -15.20 4.35
C ASN A 322 -8.94 -16.20 5.49
N VAL A 323 -8.16 -17.24 5.24
CA VAL A 323 -7.76 -18.23 6.25
C VAL A 323 -6.28 -18.53 6.12
N SER A 324 -5.56 -18.68 7.24
CA SER A 324 -4.14 -18.96 7.22
C SER A 324 -3.84 -20.31 6.58
N TYR A 325 -2.84 -20.31 5.69
CA TYR A 325 -2.32 -21.51 5.06
C TYR A 325 -0.80 -21.50 5.15
N GLU A 326 -0.28 -22.43 5.95
CA GLU A 326 1.15 -22.56 6.20
C GLU A 326 1.81 -23.32 5.04
N LEU A 327 2.70 -22.62 4.33
CA LEU A 327 3.59 -23.25 3.38
C LEU A 327 4.76 -23.90 4.15
N PRO A 328 5.16 -25.15 3.82
CA PRO A 328 6.24 -25.85 4.53
C PRO A 328 7.57 -25.08 4.62
N GLN A 329 7.83 -24.24 3.61
CA GLN A 329 9.01 -23.39 3.48
C GLN A 329 9.00 -22.13 4.38
N PHE A 330 7.88 -21.84 5.06
CA PHE A 330 7.71 -20.67 5.93
C PHE A 330 7.24 -21.05 7.36
N ILE A 331 7.41 -22.31 7.77
CA ILE A 331 7.04 -22.75 9.13
C ILE A 331 7.91 -21.98 10.14
N SER A 332 7.28 -21.03 10.81
CA SER A 332 7.82 -20.34 11.97
C SER A 332 6.76 -20.42 13.07
N SER A 333 7.15 -20.91 14.24
CA SER A 333 6.26 -21.14 15.38
C SER A 333 5.72 -19.86 16.04
N SER A 334 6.09 -18.68 15.54
CA SER A 334 5.73 -17.39 16.12
C SER A 334 4.78 -16.53 15.27
N ARG A 335 4.44 -16.95 14.03
CA ARG A 335 3.54 -16.15 13.17
C ARG A 335 2.10 -16.18 13.70
N PRO A 336 1.37 -15.05 13.64
CA PRO A 336 -0.05 -15.05 13.95
C PRO A 336 -0.81 -15.91 12.94
N TYR A 337 -1.84 -16.61 13.40
CA TYR A 337 -2.63 -17.53 12.61
C TYR A 337 -4.04 -16.98 12.41
N ARG A 338 -4.44 -16.74 11.17
CA ARG A 338 -5.76 -16.23 10.81
C ARG A 338 -6.75 -17.38 10.70
N LEU A 339 -7.75 -17.38 11.57
CA LEU A 339 -8.94 -18.22 11.47
C LEU A 339 -9.88 -17.61 10.41
N PRO A 340 -10.93 -18.32 9.96
CA PRO A 340 -11.84 -17.79 8.94
C PRO A 340 -12.31 -16.37 9.25
N SER A 341 -11.77 -15.43 8.46
CA SER A 341 -11.95 -13.98 8.60
C SER A 341 -12.26 -13.40 7.23
N GLY A 342 -12.94 -12.28 7.15
CA GLY A 342 -13.26 -11.67 5.87
C GLY A 342 -14.56 -10.91 5.91
N CYS A 343 -15.27 -10.85 4.79
CA CYS A 343 -16.48 -10.06 4.70
C CYS A 343 -17.60 -10.69 3.89
N LEU A 344 -18.82 -10.37 4.29
CA LEU A 344 -20.06 -10.54 3.52
C LEU A 344 -20.45 -9.18 2.95
N ILE A 345 -20.66 -9.09 1.65
CA ILE A 345 -21.00 -7.87 0.90
C ILE A 345 -22.37 -8.10 0.29
N GLN A 346 -23.34 -7.26 0.65
CA GLN A 346 -24.73 -7.36 0.20
C GLN A 346 -25.08 -6.09 -0.58
N ASP A 347 -25.35 -6.25 -1.87
CA ASP A 347 -25.75 -5.15 -2.75
C ASP A 347 -27.10 -4.58 -2.29
N MET A 348 -27.22 -3.27 -2.34
CA MET A 348 -28.45 -2.54 -2.06
C MET A 348 -28.91 -1.87 -3.35
N SER A 349 -30.23 -1.82 -3.59
CA SER A 349 -30.83 -1.34 -4.84
C SER A 349 -30.51 0.12 -5.23
N ASN A 350 -29.85 0.87 -4.35
CA ASN A 350 -29.51 2.29 -4.49
C ASN A 350 -28.01 2.54 -4.79
N GLY A 351 -27.25 1.50 -5.14
CA GLY A 351 -25.80 1.61 -5.43
C GLY A 351 -24.91 1.61 -4.19
N TYR A 352 -25.49 1.37 -3.02
CA TYR A 352 -24.77 1.09 -1.79
C TYR A 352 -24.59 -0.42 -1.63
N CYS A 353 -23.67 -0.83 -0.77
CA CYS A 353 -23.67 -2.18 -0.23
C CYS A 353 -23.54 -2.16 1.30
N LYS A 354 -24.17 -3.14 1.94
CA LYS A 354 -23.94 -3.46 3.35
C LYS A 354 -22.79 -4.44 3.43
N VAL A 355 -21.79 -4.11 4.22
CA VAL A 355 -20.60 -4.95 4.43
C VAL A 355 -20.58 -5.38 5.89
N THR A 356 -20.55 -6.69 6.13
CA THR A 356 -20.31 -7.29 7.45
C THR A 356 -18.92 -7.88 7.44
N TRP A 357 -18.03 -7.39 8.30
CA TRP A 357 -16.65 -7.85 8.42
C TRP A 357 -16.46 -8.66 9.70
N VAL A 358 -15.73 -9.76 9.59
CA VAL A 358 -15.30 -10.61 10.71
C VAL A 358 -13.78 -10.69 10.70
N GLU A 359 -13.15 -10.40 11.82
CA GLU A 359 -11.73 -10.62 12.05
C GLU A 359 -11.58 -11.66 13.15
N HIS A 360 -10.87 -12.75 12.89
CA HIS A 360 -10.67 -13.86 13.82
C HIS A 360 -9.23 -14.40 13.73
N VAL A 361 -8.43 -14.20 14.77
CA VAL A 361 -6.99 -14.47 14.74
C VAL A 361 -6.53 -15.10 16.05
N GLU A 362 -5.64 -16.09 15.94
CA GLU A 362 -4.84 -16.64 17.03
C GLU A 362 -3.44 -16.00 17.04
N ILE A 363 -2.98 -15.54 18.19
CA ILE A 363 -1.71 -14.83 18.35
C ILE A 363 -0.94 -15.48 19.48
N SER A 364 0.33 -15.83 19.23
CA SER A 364 1.21 -16.26 20.30
C SER A 364 1.65 -15.05 21.12
N GLU A 365 1.55 -15.13 22.44
CA GLU A 365 1.91 -14.04 23.38
C GLU A 365 3.43 -13.84 23.54
N GLN A 366 4.23 -14.13 22.51
CA GLN A 366 5.69 -14.08 22.57
C GLN A 366 6.24 -12.64 22.59
N GLU A 367 5.51 -11.67 22.02
CA GLU A 367 5.91 -10.25 22.04
C GLU A 367 4.99 -9.42 22.95
N PRO A 368 5.54 -8.72 23.96
CA PRO A 368 4.75 -7.86 24.83
C PRO A 368 4.26 -6.64 24.05
N ILE A 369 2.94 -6.42 24.06
CA ILE A 369 2.34 -5.20 23.52
C ILE A 369 2.67 -4.04 24.44
N HIS A 370 3.14 -2.94 23.87
CA HIS A 370 3.42 -1.72 24.63
C HIS A 370 2.18 -1.24 25.40
N GLU A 371 2.34 -0.88 26.68
CA GLU A 371 1.21 -0.64 27.61
C GLU A 371 0.18 0.37 27.06
N MET A 372 0.64 1.46 26.41
CA MET A 372 -0.24 2.45 25.77
C MET A 372 -1.24 1.89 24.73
N PHE A 373 -0.92 0.76 24.09
CA PHE A 373 -1.76 0.15 23.05
C PHE A 373 -2.38 -1.17 23.48
N LYS A 374 -2.10 -1.62 24.70
CA LYS A 374 -2.52 -2.93 25.21
C LYS A 374 -4.02 -3.11 25.18
N ASP A 375 -4.77 -2.15 25.70
CA ASP A 375 -6.23 -2.20 25.71
C ASP A 375 -6.80 -2.07 24.30
N SER A 376 -6.25 -1.15 23.48
CA SER A 376 -6.66 -1.01 22.08
C SER A 376 -6.46 -2.29 21.26
N VAL A 377 -5.40 -3.05 21.51
CA VAL A 377 -5.17 -4.33 20.84
C VAL A 377 -6.10 -5.40 21.40
N ARG A 378 -6.23 -5.50 22.73
CA ARG A 378 -7.06 -6.53 23.41
C ARG A 378 -8.55 -6.39 23.11
N GLU A 379 -9.06 -5.17 23.01
CA GLU A 379 -10.46 -4.89 22.70
C GLU A 379 -10.78 -4.97 21.19
N GLY A 380 -9.79 -5.30 20.35
CA GLY A 380 -9.98 -5.38 18.90
C GLY A 380 -10.09 -4.01 18.20
N LEU A 381 -9.81 -2.90 18.87
CA LEU A 381 -9.79 -1.56 18.25
C LEU A 381 -8.66 -1.41 17.23
N ALA A 382 -7.51 -2.03 17.52
CA ALA A 382 -6.31 -1.90 16.71
C ALA A 382 -6.37 -2.73 15.42
N PHE A 383 -6.84 -3.97 15.50
CA PHE A 383 -6.80 -4.94 14.38
C PHE A 383 -8.17 -5.52 14.00
N GLY A 384 -9.24 -5.16 14.71
CA GLY A 384 -10.56 -5.78 14.54
C GLY A 384 -11.43 -5.18 13.43
N ALA A 385 -12.61 -5.77 13.27
CA ALA A 385 -13.56 -5.53 12.19
C ALA A 385 -14.05 -4.07 12.09
N GLU A 386 -14.23 -3.37 13.21
CA GLU A 386 -14.69 -1.97 13.23
C GLU A 386 -13.72 -1.06 12.45
N ARG A 387 -12.42 -1.32 12.55
CA ARG A 387 -11.39 -0.55 11.85
C ARG A 387 -11.44 -0.75 10.34
N TRP A 388 -11.72 -1.97 9.89
CA TRP A 388 -11.93 -2.27 8.47
C TRP A 388 -13.15 -1.52 7.92
N ILE A 389 -14.29 -1.62 8.59
CA ILE A 389 -15.53 -0.94 8.21
C ILE A 389 -15.34 0.59 8.18
N ALA A 390 -14.78 1.17 9.24
CA ALA A 390 -14.57 2.62 9.34
C ALA A 390 -13.59 3.13 8.27
N THR A 391 -12.56 2.36 7.94
CA THR A 391 -11.62 2.71 6.86
C THR A 391 -12.31 2.64 5.50
N LEU A 392 -13.08 1.58 5.24
CA LEU A 392 -13.81 1.42 3.99
C LEU A 392 -14.82 2.55 3.76
N GLN A 393 -15.59 2.91 4.78
CA GLN A 393 -16.56 4.03 4.72
C GLN A 393 -15.89 5.33 4.31
N ARG A 394 -14.79 5.71 4.98
CA ARG A 394 -14.03 6.93 4.65
C ARG A 394 -13.49 6.91 3.23
N MET A 395 -13.05 5.74 2.76
CA MET A 395 -12.51 5.59 1.42
C MET A 395 -13.59 5.68 0.35
N CYS A 396 -14.77 5.11 0.58
CA CYS A 396 -15.93 5.28 -0.28
C CYS A 396 -16.40 6.73 -0.31
N GLU A 397 -16.54 7.42 0.83
CA GLU A 397 -16.86 8.86 0.89
C GLU A 397 -15.89 9.69 0.04
N ARG A 398 -14.60 9.37 0.14
CA ARG A 398 -13.54 10.03 -0.62
C ARG A 398 -13.62 9.77 -2.13
N PHE A 399 -14.08 8.58 -2.56
CA PHE A 399 -14.34 8.30 -3.97
C PHE A 399 -15.62 8.97 -4.48
N THR A 400 -16.64 9.12 -3.64
CA THR A 400 -17.86 9.86 -3.99
C THR A 400 -17.55 11.33 -4.30
N ALA A 401 -16.64 11.95 -3.53
CA ALA A 401 -16.21 13.33 -3.77
C ALA A 401 -15.61 13.58 -5.17
N LEU A 402 -15.08 12.55 -5.85
CA LEU A 402 -14.62 12.67 -7.25
C LEU A 402 -15.77 12.86 -8.25
N HIS A 403 -16.94 12.34 -7.93
CA HIS A 403 -18.11 12.32 -8.80
C HIS A 403 -19.05 13.51 -8.57
N GLU A 404 -18.79 14.31 -7.52
CA GLU A 404 -19.56 15.55 -7.29
C GLU A 404 -19.37 16.56 -8.44
N PRO A 405 -20.43 17.27 -8.84
CA PRO A 405 -20.35 18.27 -9.91
C PRO A 405 -19.37 19.40 -9.57
N ALA A 406 -18.68 19.88 -10.61
CA ALA A 406 -17.65 20.92 -10.53
C ALA A 406 -18.12 22.23 -9.87
N THR A 407 -19.41 22.53 -9.96
CA THR A 407 -20.02 23.79 -9.50
C THR A 407 -20.01 23.97 -7.98
N SER A 408 -19.80 22.90 -7.21
CA SER A 408 -19.72 22.94 -5.74
C SER A 408 -18.29 22.82 -5.19
N SER A 409 -17.27 22.74 -6.06
CA SER A 409 -15.90 22.41 -5.64
C SER A 409 -14.88 23.47 -6.05
N VAL A 410 -13.92 23.74 -5.16
CA VAL A 410 -12.79 24.64 -5.38
C VAL A 410 -11.94 24.24 -6.61
N ILE A 411 -11.98 22.97 -7.01
CA ILE A 411 -11.30 22.44 -8.20
C ILE A 411 -12.35 22.09 -9.26
N PRO A 412 -12.61 22.98 -10.24
CA PRO A 412 -13.72 22.82 -11.17
C PRO A 412 -13.46 21.75 -12.25
N SER A 413 -12.20 21.42 -12.57
CA SER A 413 -11.91 20.42 -13.60
C SER A 413 -11.97 18.98 -13.05
N PRO A 414 -12.65 18.03 -13.72
CA PRO A 414 -12.61 16.61 -13.37
C PRO A 414 -11.19 16.01 -13.34
N GLU A 415 -10.31 16.48 -14.23
CA GLU A 415 -8.90 16.09 -14.30
C GLU A 415 -8.14 16.59 -13.07
N GLY A 416 -8.38 17.84 -12.66
CA GLY A 416 -7.83 18.41 -11.42
C GLY A 416 -8.26 17.64 -10.18
N LYS A 417 -9.55 17.27 -10.07
CA LYS A 417 -10.04 16.43 -8.95
C LYS A 417 -9.33 15.08 -8.92
N ARG A 418 -9.18 14.41 -10.07
CA ARG A 418 -8.43 13.15 -10.19
C ARG A 418 -6.95 13.32 -9.81
N SER A 419 -6.32 14.43 -10.20
CA SER A 419 -4.92 14.73 -9.85
C SER A 419 -4.74 14.95 -8.35
N VAL A 420 -5.59 15.76 -7.73
CA VAL A 420 -5.55 16.02 -6.28
C VAL A 420 -5.84 14.75 -5.48
N MET A 421 -6.75 13.90 -5.96
CA MET A 421 -6.97 12.61 -5.32
C MET A 421 -5.77 11.67 -5.38
N LYS A 422 -5.07 11.61 -6.52
CA LYS A 422 -3.81 10.86 -6.62
C LYS A 422 -2.73 11.43 -5.70
N LEU A 423 -2.65 12.75 -5.56
CA LEU A 423 -1.74 13.40 -4.62
C LEU A 423 -2.10 13.03 -3.17
N ALA A 424 -3.37 13.17 -2.78
CA ALA A 424 -3.85 12.82 -1.45
C ALA A 424 -3.58 11.34 -1.12
N GLN A 425 -3.84 10.41 -2.05
CA GLN A 425 -3.50 9.00 -1.85
C GLN A 425 -2.01 8.79 -1.61
N ARG A 426 -1.14 9.43 -2.40
CA ARG A 426 0.31 9.34 -2.20
C ARG A 426 0.74 9.90 -0.85
N MET A 427 0.15 11.02 -0.42
CA MET A 427 0.42 11.60 0.90
C MET A 427 0.03 10.64 2.03
N VAL A 428 -1.16 10.02 1.95
CA VAL A 428 -1.61 9.02 2.92
C VAL A 428 -0.70 7.80 2.94
N ASN A 429 -0.32 7.27 1.78
CA ASN A 429 0.58 6.12 1.70
C ASN A 429 1.96 6.44 2.29
N ASN A 430 2.53 7.60 1.96
CA ASN A 430 3.81 8.03 2.52
C ASN A 430 3.74 8.23 4.03
N PHE A 431 2.63 8.79 4.53
CA PHE A 431 2.38 8.92 5.96
C PHE A 431 2.34 7.56 6.66
N CYS A 432 1.56 6.61 6.13
CA CYS A 432 1.45 5.27 6.72
C CYS A 432 2.81 4.53 6.73
N LEU A 433 3.57 4.62 5.63
CA LEU A 433 4.93 4.06 5.54
C LEU A 433 5.92 4.70 6.53
N SER A 434 5.72 5.98 6.84
CA SER A 434 6.59 6.76 7.73
C SER A 434 6.36 6.43 9.20
N VAL A 435 5.09 6.25 9.60
CA VAL A 435 4.70 6.05 11.00
C VAL A 435 4.62 4.57 11.39
N GLY A 436 4.21 3.71 10.46
CA GLY A 436 4.07 2.27 10.69
C GLY A 436 5.41 1.55 10.86
N THR A 437 5.37 0.36 11.44
CA THR A 437 6.56 -0.48 11.72
C THR A 437 7.00 -1.35 10.55
N SER A 438 6.23 -1.39 9.45
CA SER A 438 6.55 -2.20 8.28
C SER A 438 7.93 -1.86 7.70
N ASN A 439 8.67 -2.91 7.34
CA ASN A 439 10.00 -2.84 6.74
C ASN A 439 9.95 -3.14 5.23
N ASN A 440 8.82 -2.89 4.57
CA ASN A 440 8.67 -3.11 3.13
C ASN A 440 9.82 -2.47 2.34
N THR A 441 10.19 -3.07 1.20
CA THR A 441 11.33 -2.76 0.30
C THR A 441 11.60 -1.28 -0.02
N ARG A 442 10.66 -0.38 0.26
CA ARG A 442 10.83 1.06 0.13
C ARG A 442 11.63 1.65 1.28
N SER A 443 11.51 1.13 2.50
CA SER A 443 12.05 1.70 3.74
C SER A 443 13.14 0.83 4.36
N THR A 444 14.23 1.45 4.80
CA THR A 444 15.29 0.85 5.59
C THR A 444 15.31 1.51 6.96
N VAL A 445 15.18 0.71 8.01
CA VAL A 445 15.30 1.17 9.40
C VAL A 445 16.75 1.60 9.64
N VAL A 446 16.94 2.88 9.95
CA VAL A 446 18.27 3.47 10.21
C VAL A 446 18.65 3.30 11.68
N SER A 447 17.65 3.27 12.56
CA SER A 447 17.82 3.02 13.99
C SER A 447 16.60 2.27 14.53
N GLY A 448 16.85 1.24 15.35
CA GLY A 448 15.78 0.53 16.07
C GLY A 448 15.06 1.45 17.07
N MET A 449 14.04 0.92 17.75
CA MET A 449 13.42 1.67 18.85
C MET A 449 14.48 1.97 19.92
N ASN A 450 14.74 3.25 20.13
CA ASN A 450 15.57 3.70 21.24
C ASN A 450 14.79 3.69 22.56
N GLU A 451 15.45 3.95 23.69
CA GLU A 451 14.82 4.05 25.02
C GLU A 451 13.66 5.06 25.08
N PHE A 452 13.62 6.00 24.13
CA PHE A 452 12.58 7.04 24.00
C PHE A 452 11.45 6.68 23.04
N GLY A 453 11.41 5.45 22.51
CA GLY A 453 10.34 4.98 21.62
C GLY A 453 10.30 5.69 20.26
N ILE A 454 11.44 6.22 19.80
CA ILE A 454 11.58 6.88 18.49
C ILE A 454 12.08 5.85 17.47
N ARG A 455 11.37 5.71 16.35
CA ARG A 455 11.80 4.91 15.20
C ARG A 455 12.25 5.83 14.07
N VAL A 456 13.43 5.56 13.50
CA VAL A 456 13.96 6.32 12.37
C VAL A 456 14.04 5.44 11.13
N THR A 457 13.38 5.86 10.06
CA THR A 457 13.39 5.21 8.75
C THR A 457 13.98 6.09 7.68
N SER A 458 14.56 5.46 6.68
CA SER A 458 14.97 6.12 5.44
C SER A 458 14.33 5.40 4.26
N TYR A 459 13.84 6.13 3.27
CA TYR A 459 13.35 5.54 2.03
C TYR A 459 13.72 6.39 0.82
N LYS A 460 13.90 5.75 -0.32
CA LYS A 460 14.22 6.43 -1.58
C LYS A 460 12.93 6.89 -2.26
N SER A 461 12.76 8.20 -2.42
CA SER A 461 11.63 8.77 -3.16
C SER A 461 11.86 8.59 -4.67
N HIS A 462 10.90 7.98 -5.37
CA HIS A 462 10.91 7.90 -6.84
C HIS A 462 10.49 9.21 -7.52
N HIS A 463 9.95 10.16 -6.76
CA HIS A 463 9.44 11.44 -7.27
C HIS A 463 10.43 12.59 -7.08
N GLU A 464 11.54 12.36 -6.37
CA GLU A 464 12.60 13.36 -6.19
C GLU A 464 13.89 12.91 -6.88
N PRO A 465 14.58 13.81 -7.62
CA PRO A 465 15.75 13.44 -8.43
C PRO A 465 16.92 12.81 -7.65
N ASN A 466 17.04 13.09 -6.34
CA ASN A 466 18.09 12.61 -5.43
C ASN A 466 17.59 12.36 -3.99
N GLY A 467 16.27 12.21 -3.77
CA GLY A 467 15.65 12.34 -2.46
C GLY A 467 15.62 11.06 -1.64
N MET A 468 16.63 10.85 -0.79
CA MET A 468 16.46 10.00 0.39
C MET A 468 15.62 10.78 1.41
N VAL A 469 14.45 10.25 1.77
CA VAL A 469 13.59 10.82 2.80
C VAL A 469 13.93 10.12 4.12
N LEU A 470 14.27 10.91 5.14
CA LEU A 470 14.42 10.43 6.52
C LEU A 470 13.15 10.77 7.30
N CYS A 471 12.57 9.78 7.98
CA CYS A 471 11.45 9.99 8.88
C CYS A 471 11.81 9.54 10.29
N ALA A 472 11.35 10.29 11.29
CA ALA A 472 11.36 9.89 12.68
C ALA A 472 9.91 9.88 13.19
N ALA A 473 9.48 8.77 13.78
CA ALA A 473 8.15 8.59 14.35
C ALA A 473 8.24 8.21 15.82
N THR A 474 7.33 8.72 16.64
CA THR A 474 7.16 8.37 18.05
C THR A 474 5.67 8.38 18.40
N SER A 475 5.31 7.74 19.50
CA SER A 475 3.95 7.71 20.04
C SER A 475 3.98 8.13 21.50
N PHE A 476 3.04 8.96 21.90
CA PHE A 476 2.88 9.42 23.28
C PHE A 476 1.39 9.51 23.63
N TRP A 477 1.09 9.40 24.92
CA TRP A 477 -0.27 9.50 25.44
C TRP A 477 -0.62 10.94 25.80
N LEU A 478 -1.82 11.39 25.44
CA LEU A 478 -2.37 12.67 25.87
C LEU A 478 -3.53 12.41 26.87
N PRO A 479 -3.53 13.05 28.06
CA PRO A 479 -4.56 12.85 29.07
C PRO A 479 -5.85 13.64 28.76
N VAL A 480 -6.26 13.66 27.48
CA VAL A 480 -7.46 14.35 26.99
C VAL A 480 -8.16 13.45 25.96
N SER A 481 -9.48 13.63 25.79
CA SER A 481 -10.23 12.78 24.88
C SER A 481 -9.81 13.00 23.41
N PRO A 482 -9.88 11.96 22.55
CA PRO A 482 -9.58 12.10 21.13
C PRO A 482 -10.39 13.19 20.43
N LEU A 483 -11.64 13.43 20.87
CA LEU A 483 -12.50 14.48 20.34
C LEU A 483 -11.96 15.88 20.62
N ILE A 484 -11.40 16.11 21.82
CA ILE A 484 -10.79 17.39 22.18
C ILE A 484 -9.55 17.63 21.31
N VAL A 485 -8.68 16.62 21.18
CA VAL A 485 -7.49 16.70 20.32
C VAL A 485 -7.90 16.96 18.87
N PHE A 486 -8.91 16.26 18.36
CA PHE A 486 -9.42 16.44 17.01
C PHE A 486 -9.95 17.86 16.79
N ASN A 487 -10.77 18.37 17.69
CA ASN A 487 -11.30 19.74 17.60
C ASN A 487 -10.18 20.77 17.66
N PHE A 488 -9.19 20.56 18.52
CA PHE A 488 -8.01 21.41 18.63
C PHE A 488 -7.15 21.42 17.35
N LEU A 489 -6.96 20.27 16.70
CA LEU A 489 -6.24 20.18 15.43
C LEU A 489 -7.05 20.66 14.22
N LYS A 490 -8.38 20.61 14.32
CA LYS A 490 -9.31 21.07 13.28
C LYS A 490 -9.41 22.59 13.25
N ASP A 491 -9.42 23.27 14.40
CA ASP A 491 -9.50 24.73 14.48
C ASP A 491 -8.19 25.37 13.99
N GLU A 492 -8.32 26.23 12.98
CA GLU A 492 -7.20 26.92 12.32
C GLU A 492 -6.45 27.88 13.26
N ARG A 493 -7.09 28.37 14.32
CA ARG A 493 -6.49 29.27 15.31
C ARG A 493 -5.63 28.51 16.32
N THR A 494 -6.02 27.29 16.67
CA THR A 494 -5.30 26.46 17.65
C THR A 494 -4.28 25.53 17.01
N ARG A 495 -4.49 25.12 15.74
CA ARG A 495 -3.55 24.26 14.99
C ARG A 495 -2.09 24.75 15.02
N PRO A 496 -1.78 26.06 14.86
CA PRO A 496 -0.40 26.55 14.97
C PRO A 496 0.20 26.34 16.37
N HIS A 497 -0.60 26.45 17.43
CA HIS A 497 -0.13 26.28 18.80
C HIS A 497 0.38 24.85 19.07
N PHE A 498 -0.17 23.85 18.38
CA PHE A 498 0.37 22.49 18.40
C PHE A 498 1.78 22.42 17.79
N LEU A 499 2.00 23.14 16.69
CA LEU A 499 3.33 23.25 16.07
C LEU A 499 4.33 23.99 16.98
N PHE A 500 3.85 24.86 17.86
CA PHE A 500 4.67 25.63 18.81
C PHE A 500 4.94 24.91 20.15
N PHE A 501 4.09 23.99 20.61
CA PHE A 501 4.40 23.17 21.80
C PHE A 501 5.71 22.36 21.64
N ASP A 502 6.12 22.10 20.39
CA ASP A 502 7.39 21.46 20.01
C ASP A 502 8.57 22.45 19.85
N SER A 503 8.31 23.77 19.83
CA SER A 503 9.35 24.78 19.58
C SER A 503 10.23 25.10 20.78
N LEU A 504 9.77 24.80 22.00
CA LEU A 504 10.51 25.03 23.23
C LEU A 504 11.49 23.90 23.58
N ASN A 505 11.44 22.76 22.87
CA ASN A 505 12.46 21.72 22.94
C ASN A 505 12.61 21.03 21.57
N ILE A 506 13.55 21.54 20.78
CA ILE A 506 14.12 20.95 19.56
C ILE A 506 13.28 21.11 18.28
N ARG A 507 13.84 21.91 17.36
CA ARG A 507 13.50 22.09 15.93
C ARG A 507 13.11 20.77 15.21
N LYS A 508 11.85 20.34 15.24
CA LYS A 508 11.29 19.35 14.28
C LYS A 508 9.82 19.66 14.01
N LYS A 509 9.48 19.91 12.74
CA LYS A 509 8.09 20.06 12.30
C LYS A 509 7.48 18.66 12.16
N MET A 510 6.55 18.30 13.05
CA MET A 510 5.64 17.16 12.84
C MET A 510 4.49 17.58 11.91
N HIS A 511 4.23 16.78 10.89
CA HIS A 511 3.01 16.85 10.09
C HIS A 511 2.17 15.62 10.41
N LEU A 512 1.03 15.81 11.08
CA LEU A 512 0.04 14.76 11.30
C LEU A 512 -1.34 15.20 10.81
N MET A 513 -1.94 14.34 9.99
CA MET A 513 -3.38 14.32 9.74
C MET A 513 -3.96 13.09 10.44
N TYR A 514 -4.99 13.31 11.26
CA TYR A 514 -5.58 12.28 12.11
C TYR A 514 -6.60 11.39 11.37
N GLN A 515 -6.59 10.09 11.73
CA GLN A 515 -7.73 9.20 11.60
C GLN A 515 -8.74 9.47 12.72
N LYS A 516 -10.04 9.52 12.38
CA LYS A 516 -11.12 9.35 13.35
C LYS A 516 -10.96 7.98 14.03
N ILE A 517 -11.03 7.93 15.36
CA ILE A 517 -11.48 6.74 16.09
C ILE A 517 -12.98 6.71 15.93
#